data_AF-H2Y393-F1
#
_entry.id   AF-H2Y393-F1
#
_cell.length_a   1.000
_cell.length_b   1.000
_cell.length_c   1.000
_cell.angle_alpha   90.00
_cell.angle_beta   90.00
_cell.angle_gamma   90.00
#
_symmetry.space_group_name_H-M   'P 1'
#
loop_
_entity.id
_entity.type
_entity.pdbx_description
1 polymer ?
#
loop_
_entity_poly.entity_id
_entity_poly.type
_entity_poly.pdbx_seq_one_letter_code
_entity_poly.pdbx_strand_id
1 'polypeptide(L)'
;HALYILIALLISEVSASQSWNTSVETNATCCEALRVDYRQNWLYSYRKLTGYLESLKTWNCEQFQIECSKRYFSVDEFSSSVYLHFCEPEQFENQTSNLSVPTSPYNATALPSPIQQIMQYESSQSFVEINSFGVPFCGIVWCGFDVETYQVLKVSIGSCLPTSCRSGTYVIMAVCGILAVVIVLANATVIVVFCRSRKPWSTQTVYKLSMAIADLLVGLFVF
;
A
#
# COMPACT_ATOMS: atom_id res chain seq x y z
N HIS A 1 16.98 -6.39 -2.38
CA HIS A 1 17.32 -5.07 -1.81
C HIS A 1 18.43 -4.33 -2.56
N ALA A 2 19.60 -4.91 -2.85
CA ALA A 2 20.70 -4.20 -3.54
C ALA A 2 20.35 -3.66 -4.95
N LEU A 3 19.54 -4.38 -5.73
CA LEU A 3 19.07 -3.92 -7.05
C LEU A 3 18.13 -2.72 -6.97
N TYR A 4 17.34 -2.62 -5.89
CA TYR A 4 16.39 -1.54 -5.66
C TYR A 4 17.10 -0.22 -5.31
N ILE A 5 18.23 -0.31 -4.58
CA ILE A 5 19.08 0.84 -4.23
C ILE A 5 19.77 1.39 -5.49
N LEU A 6 20.21 0.51 -6.40
CA LEU A 6 20.87 0.95 -7.65
C LEU A 6 19.91 1.67 -8.59
N ILE A 7 18.65 1.20 -8.69
CA ILE A 7 17.61 1.86 -9.49
C ILE A 7 17.21 3.20 -8.87
N ALA A 8 17.13 3.29 -7.54
CA ALA A 8 16.82 4.55 -6.85
C ALA A 8 17.91 5.62 -7.03
N LEU A 9 19.18 5.22 -7.04
CA LEU A 9 20.30 6.15 -7.24
C LEU A 9 20.36 6.69 -8.68
N LEU A 10 20.08 5.85 -9.68
CA LEU A 10 20.06 6.27 -11.09
C LEU A 10 18.93 7.26 -11.41
N ILE A 11 17.83 7.25 -10.66
CA ILE A 11 16.73 8.20 -10.83
C ILE A 11 17.08 9.57 -10.22
N SER A 12 17.89 9.62 -9.16
CA SER A 12 18.23 10.87 -8.47
C SER A 12 19.15 11.82 -9.25
N GLU A 13 20.01 11.30 -10.13
CA GLU A 13 20.98 12.12 -10.89
C GLU A 13 20.37 12.82 -12.11
N VAL A 14 19.21 12.36 -12.62
CA VAL A 14 18.57 12.95 -13.81
C VAL A 14 17.75 14.21 -13.48
N SER A 15 17.40 14.42 -12.22
CA SER A 15 16.53 15.54 -11.78
C SER A 15 17.25 16.85 -11.45
N ALA A 16 18.57 16.93 -11.58
CA ALA A 16 19.36 18.05 -11.09
C ALA A 16 20.05 18.87 -12.19
N SER A 17 19.34 19.32 -13.23
CA SER A 17 19.69 20.57 -13.94
C SER A 17 18.60 21.03 -14.90
N GLN A 18 17.63 21.80 -14.42
CA GLN A 18 16.86 22.69 -15.29
C GLN A 18 16.57 23.99 -14.53
N SER A 19 17.23 25.06 -14.97
CA SER A 19 16.98 26.43 -14.54
C SER A 19 15.68 26.91 -15.18
N TRP A 20 14.65 27.17 -14.38
CA TRP A 20 13.34 27.62 -14.86
C TRP A 20 13.31 29.14 -15.00
N ASN A 21 13.07 29.64 -16.22
CA ASN A 21 12.75 31.04 -16.51
C ASN A 21 11.28 31.19 -16.94
N THR A 22 10.57 32.09 -16.24
CA THR A 22 9.43 32.95 -16.65
C THR A 22 8.02 32.38 -16.94
N SER A 23 7.32 32.07 -15.85
CA SER A 23 6.15 32.80 -15.29
C SER A 23 4.74 32.81 -15.89
N VAL A 24 4.42 32.17 -17.03
CA VAL A 24 2.98 31.92 -17.40
C VAL A 24 2.76 30.52 -17.98
N GLU A 25 3.80 29.90 -18.54
CA GLU A 25 3.80 28.51 -19.01
C GLU A 25 4.01 27.48 -17.88
N THR A 26 3.93 27.93 -16.62
CA THR A 26 4.45 27.22 -15.44
C THR A 26 3.39 26.46 -14.63
N ASN A 27 2.10 26.79 -14.72
CA ASN A 27 1.10 26.10 -13.90
C ASN A 27 0.59 24.83 -14.55
N ALA A 28 0.23 24.87 -15.84
CA ALA A 28 -0.26 23.68 -16.55
C ALA A 28 0.79 22.55 -16.61
N THR A 29 2.05 22.92 -16.83
CA THR A 29 3.20 21.99 -16.82
C THR A 29 3.44 21.41 -15.43
N CYS A 30 3.38 22.21 -14.36
CA CYS A 30 3.49 21.73 -12.99
C CYS A 30 2.33 20.80 -12.57
N CYS A 31 1.09 21.15 -12.92
CA CYS A 31 -0.08 20.33 -12.64
C CYS A 31 0.01 18.96 -13.31
N GLU A 32 0.45 18.93 -14.58
CA GLU A 32 0.64 17.69 -15.31
C GLU A 32 1.81 16.87 -14.77
N ALA A 33 2.93 17.52 -14.43
CA ALA A 33 4.07 16.85 -13.79
C ALA A 33 3.67 16.23 -12.44
N LEU A 34 2.90 16.95 -11.62
CA LEU A 34 2.37 16.44 -10.36
C LEU A 34 1.45 15.23 -10.58
N ARG A 35 0.54 15.30 -11.57
CA ARG A 35 -0.35 14.19 -11.92
C ARG A 35 0.43 12.95 -12.37
N VAL A 36 1.41 13.12 -13.25
CA VAL A 36 2.23 12.02 -13.77
C VAL A 36 3.08 11.41 -12.66
N ASP A 37 3.77 12.24 -11.87
CA ASP A 37 4.56 11.79 -10.74
C ASP A 37 3.70 11.03 -9.73
N TYR A 38 2.55 11.58 -9.32
CA TYR A 38 1.66 10.89 -8.39
C TYR A 38 1.18 9.55 -8.95
N ARG A 39 0.74 9.48 -10.21
CA ARG A 39 0.28 8.22 -10.82
C ARG A 39 1.35 7.14 -10.92
N GLN A 40 2.61 7.52 -11.09
CA GLN A 40 3.72 6.58 -11.14
C GLN A 40 4.16 6.17 -9.72
N ASN A 41 4.00 7.06 -8.74
CA ASN A 41 4.64 6.96 -7.43
C ASN A 41 3.65 6.89 -6.25
N TRP A 42 2.35 6.71 -6.47
CA TRP A 42 1.32 6.68 -5.39
C TRP A 42 1.53 5.54 -4.38
N LEU A 43 2.17 4.43 -4.81
CA LEU A 43 2.52 3.30 -3.96
C LEU A 43 3.60 3.62 -2.93
N TYR A 44 4.34 4.72 -3.10
CA TYR A 44 5.34 5.12 -2.13
C TYR A 44 4.67 5.86 -0.96
N SER A 45 4.94 5.40 0.26
CA SER A 45 4.29 5.85 1.51
C SER A 45 4.33 7.36 1.79
N TYR A 46 5.19 8.14 1.12
CA TYR A 46 5.27 9.59 1.33
C TYR A 46 4.30 10.39 0.43
N ARG A 47 3.66 9.76 -0.56
CA ARG A 47 2.68 10.40 -1.45
C ARG A 47 1.27 10.17 -0.90
N LYS A 48 0.63 11.25 -0.42
CA LYS A 48 -0.71 11.25 0.16
C LYS A 48 -1.74 11.64 -0.89
N LEU A 49 -2.87 10.91 -0.98
CA LEU A 49 -3.98 11.25 -1.88
C LEU A 49 -4.61 12.59 -1.49
N THR A 50 -4.78 12.84 -0.19
CA THR A 50 -5.23 14.14 0.34
C THR A 50 -4.33 15.27 -0.15
N GLY A 51 -3.02 15.17 0.09
CA GLY A 51 -2.06 16.20 -0.34
C GLY A 51 -1.97 16.38 -1.86
N TYR A 52 -2.16 15.31 -2.63
CA TYR A 52 -2.23 15.39 -4.10
C TYR A 52 -3.46 16.17 -4.58
N LEU A 53 -4.65 15.81 -4.09
CA LEU A 53 -5.89 16.47 -4.48
C LEU A 53 -5.96 17.91 -3.96
N GLU A 54 -5.47 18.17 -2.74
CA GLU A 54 -5.34 19.51 -2.16
C GLU A 54 -4.44 20.39 -3.02
N SER A 55 -3.29 19.87 -3.47
CA SER A 55 -2.37 20.62 -4.34
C SER A 55 -3.01 20.97 -5.68
N LEU A 56 -3.68 20.00 -6.33
CA LEU A 56 -4.38 20.25 -7.59
C LEU A 56 -5.51 21.28 -7.43
N LYS A 57 -6.28 21.21 -6.35
CA LYS A 57 -7.36 22.16 -6.04
C LYS A 57 -6.81 23.56 -5.78
N THR A 58 -5.81 23.68 -4.91
CA THR A 58 -5.22 24.96 -4.48
C THR A 58 -4.52 25.67 -5.63
N TRP A 59 -3.89 24.94 -6.54
CA TRP A 59 -3.24 25.51 -7.73
C TRP A 59 -4.21 25.76 -8.89
N ASN A 60 -5.50 25.46 -8.71
CA ASN A 60 -6.55 25.59 -9.72
C ASN A 60 -6.22 24.84 -11.02
N CYS A 61 -5.72 23.60 -10.88
CA CYS A 61 -5.36 22.74 -12.01
C CYS A 61 -6.61 22.19 -12.71
N GLU A 62 -6.65 22.20 -14.05
CA GLU A 62 -7.71 21.51 -14.82
C GLU A 62 -7.75 20.00 -14.54
N GLN A 63 -6.59 19.42 -14.25
CA GLN A 63 -6.42 18.02 -13.84
C GLN A 63 -7.26 17.68 -12.60
N PHE A 64 -7.56 18.64 -11.72
CA PHE A 64 -8.42 18.40 -10.55
C PHE A 64 -9.82 17.91 -10.97
N GLN A 65 -10.42 18.54 -11.99
CA GLN A 65 -11.73 18.15 -12.50
C GLN A 65 -11.68 16.77 -13.18
N ILE A 66 -10.59 16.48 -13.89
CA ILE A 66 -10.37 15.16 -14.50
C ILE A 66 -10.29 14.09 -13.41
N GLU A 67 -9.51 14.33 -12.36
CA GLU A 67 -9.39 13.41 -11.22
C GLU A 67 -10.72 13.24 -10.48
N CYS A 68 -11.49 14.30 -10.25
CA CYS A 68 -12.81 14.23 -9.62
C CYS A 68 -13.85 13.47 -10.43
N SER A 69 -13.80 13.57 -11.77
CA SER A 69 -14.73 12.87 -12.67
C SER A 69 -14.42 11.38 -12.81
N LYS A 70 -13.13 11.00 -12.77
CA LYS A 70 -12.68 9.63 -13.02
C LYS A 70 -12.43 8.83 -11.75
N ARG A 71 -12.03 9.51 -10.67
CA ARG A 71 -11.75 8.93 -9.34
C ARG A 71 -10.84 7.70 -9.39
N TYR A 72 -9.72 7.81 -10.10
CA TYR A 72 -8.83 6.67 -10.40
C TYR A 72 -8.37 5.90 -9.17
N PHE A 73 -8.27 6.57 -8.02
CA PHE A 73 -7.81 5.97 -6.76
C PHE A 73 -8.92 5.63 -5.78
N SER A 74 -10.20 5.74 -6.17
CA SER A 74 -11.37 5.41 -5.32
C SER A 74 -11.58 3.89 -5.23
N VAL A 75 -10.59 3.21 -4.66
CA VAL A 75 -10.47 1.75 -4.63
C VAL A 75 -11.09 1.14 -3.37
N ASP A 76 -11.24 1.94 -2.32
CA ASP A 76 -11.85 1.55 -1.05
C ASP A 76 -12.66 2.70 -0.43
N GLU A 77 -13.25 2.46 0.74
CA GLU A 77 -14.12 3.43 1.40
C GLU A 77 -13.38 4.70 1.85
N PHE A 78 -12.11 4.58 2.25
CA PHE A 78 -11.26 5.72 2.61
C PHE A 78 -10.96 6.60 1.42
N SER A 79 -10.36 6.05 0.37
CA SER A 79 -10.04 6.81 -0.84
C SER A 79 -11.30 7.39 -1.50
N SER A 80 -12.43 6.68 -1.44
CA SER A 80 -13.73 7.22 -1.87
C SER A 80 -14.17 8.41 -1.03
N SER A 81 -13.98 8.36 0.28
CA SER A 81 -14.27 9.48 1.21
C SER A 81 -13.36 10.68 0.96
N VAL A 82 -12.09 10.46 0.61
CA VAL A 82 -11.17 11.53 0.19
C VAL A 82 -11.73 12.25 -1.05
N TYR A 83 -12.13 11.51 -2.08
CA TYR A 83 -12.74 12.10 -3.27
C TYR A 83 -14.05 12.84 -2.94
N LEU A 84 -14.91 12.27 -2.09
CA LEU A 84 -16.15 12.92 -1.65
C LEU A 84 -15.85 14.28 -1.00
N HIS A 85 -14.88 14.34 -0.09
CA HIS A 85 -14.45 15.58 0.57
C HIS A 85 -13.95 16.64 -0.42
N PHE A 86 -13.04 16.28 -1.32
CA PHE A 86 -12.43 17.27 -2.22
C PHE A 86 -13.36 17.68 -3.38
N CYS A 87 -14.09 16.73 -3.96
CA CYS A 87 -14.84 16.91 -5.20
C CYS A 87 -16.33 17.23 -4.99
N GLU A 88 -16.92 16.84 -3.86
CA GLU A 88 -18.33 17.02 -3.53
C GLU A 88 -18.52 17.55 -2.09
N PRO A 89 -17.95 18.73 -1.76
CA PRO A 89 -17.86 19.21 -0.37
C PRO A 89 -19.23 19.32 0.31
N GLU A 90 -20.27 19.75 -0.41
CA GLU A 90 -21.64 19.83 0.14
C GLU A 90 -22.19 18.46 0.58
N GLN A 91 -21.89 17.40 -0.18
CA GLN A 91 -22.31 16.05 0.21
C GLN A 91 -21.50 15.53 1.38
N PHE A 92 -20.20 15.84 1.42
CA PHE A 92 -19.35 15.50 2.55
C PHE A 92 -19.83 16.17 3.84
N GLU A 93 -20.11 17.48 3.81
CA GLU A 93 -20.66 18.24 4.94
C GLU A 93 -21.99 17.68 5.44
N ASN A 94 -22.88 17.30 4.52
CA ASN A 94 -24.15 16.68 4.88
C ASN A 94 -23.95 15.34 5.63
N GLN A 95 -22.98 14.53 5.21
CA GLN A 95 -22.65 13.27 5.88
C GLN A 95 -21.95 13.47 7.23
N THR A 96 -21.16 14.53 7.38
CA THR A 96 -20.41 14.81 8.62
C THR A 96 -21.19 15.62 9.64
N SER A 97 -22.31 16.26 9.26
CA SER A 97 -23.12 17.12 10.12
C SER A 97 -23.52 16.52 11.49
N ASN A 98 -23.68 15.20 11.56
CA ASN A 98 -24.05 14.48 12.80
C ASN A 98 -22.89 13.72 13.44
N LEU A 99 -21.68 13.80 12.87
CA LEU A 99 -20.50 13.10 13.34
C LEU A 99 -19.65 14.05 14.20
N SER A 100 -19.21 13.58 15.37
CA SER A 100 -18.18 14.29 16.12
C SER A 100 -16.80 14.02 15.49
N VAL A 101 -16.00 15.08 15.35
CA VAL A 101 -14.58 14.95 15.03
C VAL A 101 -13.94 14.12 16.15
N PRO A 102 -13.27 13.00 15.85
CA PRO A 102 -12.57 12.24 16.87
C PRO A 102 -11.46 13.10 17.49
N THR A 103 -11.55 13.38 18.79
CA THR A 103 -10.50 14.09 19.52
C THR A 103 -9.26 13.22 19.67
N SER A 104 -8.09 13.75 19.29
CA SER A 104 -6.79 13.12 19.58
C SER A 104 -6.43 13.31 21.08
N PRO A 105 -5.78 12.34 21.73
CA PRO A 105 -5.53 10.97 21.27
C PRO A 105 -6.79 10.12 21.34
N TYR A 106 -7.04 9.35 20.28
CA TYR A 106 -8.21 8.48 20.23
C TYR A 106 -8.08 7.34 21.25
N ASN A 107 -8.79 7.44 22.38
CA ASN A 107 -8.79 6.45 23.46
C ASN A 107 -9.58 5.17 23.13
N ALA A 108 -10.03 4.97 21.89
CA ALA A 108 -10.92 3.86 21.56
C ALA A 108 -10.18 2.64 21.01
N THR A 109 -10.76 1.48 21.29
CA THR A 109 -10.33 0.15 20.81
C THR A 109 -10.71 -0.13 19.36
N ALA A 110 -11.53 0.74 18.75
CA ALA A 110 -11.97 0.62 17.36
C ALA A 110 -11.20 1.60 16.47
N LEU A 111 -11.11 1.30 15.18
CA LEU A 111 -10.57 2.26 14.20
C LEU A 111 -11.66 3.29 13.87
N PRO A 112 -11.35 4.59 13.73
CA PRO A 112 -12.33 5.57 13.24
C PRO A 112 -12.82 5.18 11.84
N SER A 113 -14.08 5.51 11.54
CA SER A 113 -14.63 5.30 10.20
C SER A 113 -13.85 6.10 9.15
N PRO A 114 -13.88 5.71 7.87
CA PRO A 114 -13.16 6.41 6.81
C PRO A 114 -13.48 7.91 6.73
N ILE A 115 -14.75 8.30 6.89
CA ILE A 115 -15.16 9.71 6.93
C ILE A 115 -14.54 10.43 8.14
N GLN A 116 -14.55 9.80 9.32
CA GLN A 116 -13.93 10.37 10.52
C GLN A 116 -12.42 10.55 10.38
N GLN A 117 -11.74 9.65 9.65
CA GLN A 117 -10.32 9.80 9.32
C GLN A 117 -10.07 11.06 8.47
N ILE A 118 -10.97 11.39 7.53
CA ILE A 118 -10.87 12.63 6.75
C ILE A 118 -11.18 13.87 7.58
N MET A 119 -12.16 13.80 8.50
CA MET A 119 -12.41 14.89 9.45
C MET A 119 -11.18 15.18 10.34
N GLN A 120 -10.40 14.14 10.68
CA GLN A 120 -9.14 14.34 11.41
C GLN A 120 -8.09 15.07 10.57
N TYR A 121 -8.01 14.80 9.26
CA TYR A 121 -7.10 15.50 8.35
C TYR A 121 -7.33 17.01 8.35
N GLU A 122 -8.58 17.49 8.36
CA GLU A 122 -8.87 18.93 8.43
C GLU A 122 -8.41 19.57 9.75
N SER A 123 -8.48 18.81 10.85
CA SER A 123 -8.17 19.31 12.19
C SER A 123 -6.69 19.21 12.57
N SER A 124 -5.91 18.37 11.89
CA SER A 124 -4.55 18.05 12.28
C SER A 124 -3.52 18.69 11.35
N GLN A 125 -2.42 19.17 11.93
CA GLN A 125 -1.27 19.64 11.15
C GLN A 125 -0.44 18.48 10.57
N SER A 126 -0.69 17.26 11.03
CA SER A 126 0.15 16.10 10.76
C SER A 126 -0.72 14.86 10.51
N PHE A 127 -1.09 14.67 9.25
CA PHE A 127 -1.84 13.51 8.78
C PHE A 127 -0.94 12.53 8.02
N VAL A 128 -1.09 11.23 8.26
CA VAL A 128 -0.35 10.16 7.60
C VAL A 128 -1.35 9.28 6.87
N GLU A 129 -1.07 9.00 5.60
CA GLU A 129 -1.78 7.97 4.86
C GLU A 129 -0.91 6.74 4.73
N ILE A 130 -1.54 5.58 4.90
CA ILE A 130 -0.91 4.29 4.72
C ILE A 130 -1.67 3.62 3.60
N ASN A 131 -0.93 3.16 2.59
CA ASN A 131 -1.49 2.34 1.54
C ASN A 131 -0.68 1.05 1.38
N SER A 132 -1.34 0.03 0.85
CA SER A 132 -0.69 -1.20 0.43
C SER A 132 -1.39 -1.76 -0.78
N PHE A 133 -0.59 -2.31 -1.68
CA PHE A 133 -1.04 -3.02 -2.86
C PHE A 133 -0.80 -4.51 -2.68
N GLY A 134 -1.72 -5.31 -3.25
CA GLY A 134 -1.54 -6.75 -3.36
C GLY A 134 -1.90 -7.49 -2.07
N VAL A 135 -2.77 -6.91 -1.25
CA VAL A 135 -3.36 -7.68 -0.14
C VAL A 135 -4.25 -8.75 -0.76
N PRO A 136 -3.99 -10.05 -0.49
CA PRO A 136 -4.76 -11.12 -1.10
C PRO A 136 -6.26 -10.90 -0.88
N PHE A 137 -7.07 -11.01 -1.95
CA PHE A 137 -8.54 -10.85 -1.95
C PHE A 137 -9.08 -9.45 -1.69
N CYS A 138 -8.23 -8.49 -1.36
CA CYS A 138 -8.66 -7.15 -0.94
C CYS A 138 -8.13 -6.05 -1.85
N GLY A 139 -7.16 -6.38 -2.72
CA GLY A 139 -6.64 -5.46 -3.71
C GLY A 139 -5.78 -4.38 -3.07
N ILE A 140 -6.21 -3.12 -3.21
CA ILE A 140 -5.54 -1.95 -2.66
C ILE A 140 -6.28 -1.55 -1.40
N VAL A 141 -5.53 -1.30 -0.33
CA VAL A 141 -6.06 -0.89 0.96
C VAL A 141 -5.41 0.43 1.33
N TRP A 142 -6.22 1.38 1.76
CA TRP A 142 -5.84 2.75 2.08
C TRP A 142 -6.56 3.21 3.33
N CYS A 143 -5.84 3.92 4.19
CA CYS A 143 -6.37 4.54 5.39
C CYS A 143 -5.52 5.75 5.75
N GLY A 144 -6.05 6.61 6.61
CA GLY A 144 -5.35 7.79 7.08
C GLY A 144 -5.60 8.08 8.55
N PHE A 145 -4.60 8.64 9.21
CA PHE A 145 -4.63 8.94 10.64
C PHE A 145 -3.87 10.21 10.92
N ASP A 146 -4.24 10.92 11.99
CA ASP A 146 -3.31 11.87 12.58
C ASP A 146 -2.07 11.13 13.15
N VAL A 147 -0.93 11.81 13.19
CA VAL A 147 0.35 11.21 13.62
C VAL A 147 0.28 10.67 15.05
N GLU A 148 -0.46 11.32 15.95
CA GLU A 148 -0.54 10.89 17.36
C GLU A 148 -1.31 9.56 17.46
N THR A 149 -2.48 9.46 16.82
CA THR A 149 -3.26 8.23 16.73
C THR A 149 -2.47 7.11 16.06
N TYR A 150 -1.75 7.41 14.98
CA TYR A 150 -0.87 6.44 14.31
C TYR A 150 0.18 5.85 15.26
N GLN A 151 0.83 6.70 16.07
CA GLN A 151 1.85 6.30 17.02
C GLN A 151 1.28 5.53 18.21
N VAL A 152 0.15 5.99 18.77
CA VAL A 152 -0.49 5.38 19.94
C VAL A 152 -1.06 4.00 19.61
N LEU A 153 -1.81 3.89 18.51
CA LEU A 153 -2.45 2.64 18.10
C LEU A 153 -1.49 1.67 17.39
N LYS A 154 -0.27 2.11 17.06
CA LYS A 154 0.69 1.35 16.24
C LYS A 154 0.02 0.75 15.00
N VAL A 155 -0.71 1.61 14.29
CA VAL A 155 -1.56 1.17 13.18
C VAL A 155 -0.70 0.48 12.13
N SER A 156 -1.12 -0.72 11.74
CA SER A 156 -0.52 -1.46 10.63
C SER A 156 -1.53 -1.51 9.48
N ILE A 157 -1.07 -1.86 8.28
CA ILE A 157 -1.98 -2.09 7.15
C ILE A 157 -3.08 -3.12 7.47
N GLY A 158 -2.76 -4.11 8.33
CA GLY A 158 -3.73 -5.12 8.77
C GLY A 158 -4.89 -4.55 9.58
N SER A 159 -4.71 -3.39 10.22
CA SER A 159 -5.76 -2.68 10.95
C SER A 159 -6.74 -1.99 10.01
N CYS A 160 -6.29 -1.60 8.81
CA CYS A 160 -7.12 -0.94 7.80
C CYS A 160 -7.91 -1.91 6.93
N LEU A 161 -7.71 -3.22 7.10
CA LEU A 161 -8.43 -4.23 6.34
C LEU A 161 -9.90 -4.31 6.79
N PRO A 162 -10.86 -4.34 5.85
CA PRO A 162 -12.24 -4.69 6.16
C PRO A 162 -12.29 -6.05 6.87
N THR A 163 -13.24 -6.23 7.78
CA THR A 163 -13.37 -7.45 8.60
C THR A 163 -13.44 -8.73 7.74
N SER A 164 -14.15 -8.66 6.61
CA SER A 164 -14.27 -9.76 5.63
C SER A 164 -12.91 -10.14 5.02
N CYS A 165 -12.16 -9.14 4.58
CA CYS A 165 -10.81 -9.27 4.02
C CYS A 165 -9.81 -9.83 5.04
N ARG A 166 -9.87 -9.31 6.27
CA ARG A 166 -8.95 -9.68 7.35
C ARG A 166 -9.06 -11.17 7.69
N SER A 167 -10.29 -11.69 7.79
CA SER A 167 -10.53 -13.12 8.04
C SER A 167 -9.96 -13.99 6.92
N GLY A 168 -10.24 -13.64 5.65
CA GLY A 168 -9.73 -14.39 4.49
C GLY A 168 -8.20 -14.40 4.42
N THR A 169 -7.56 -13.26 4.68
CA THR A 169 -6.10 -13.15 4.72
C THR A 169 -5.51 -14.08 5.78
N TYR A 170 -6.05 -14.10 7.00
CA TYR A 170 -5.54 -14.99 8.05
C TYR A 170 -5.74 -16.47 7.72
N VAL A 171 -6.90 -16.85 7.18
CA VAL A 171 -7.17 -18.25 6.77
C VAL A 171 -6.15 -18.70 5.74
N ILE A 172 -5.86 -17.87 4.75
CA ILE A 172 -4.97 -18.23 3.64
C ILE A 172 -3.52 -18.25 4.08
N MET A 173 -3.09 -17.28 4.89
CA MET A 173 -1.77 -17.32 5.52
C MET A 173 -1.59 -18.58 6.37
N ALA A 174 -2.61 -19.01 7.12
CA ALA A 174 -2.56 -20.25 7.89
C ALA A 174 -2.47 -21.49 6.99
N VAL A 175 -3.30 -21.59 5.95
CA VAL A 175 -3.28 -22.71 4.99
C VAL A 175 -1.94 -22.78 4.26
N CYS A 176 -1.45 -21.65 3.74
CA CYS A 176 -0.15 -21.57 3.07
C CYS A 176 1.00 -21.94 4.02
N GLY A 177 0.97 -21.48 5.27
CA GLY A 177 1.97 -21.84 6.28
C GLY A 177 1.98 -23.35 6.58
N ILE A 178 0.81 -23.98 6.71
CA ILE A 178 0.72 -25.44 6.91
C ILE A 178 1.27 -26.18 5.68
N LEU A 179 0.88 -25.77 4.48
CA LEU A 179 1.37 -26.37 3.24
C LEU A 179 2.90 -26.22 3.11
N ALA A 180 3.45 -25.05 3.43
CA ALA A 180 4.89 -24.81 3.42
C ALA A 180 5.64 -25.75 4.38
N VAL A 181 5.14 -25.92 5.61
CA VAL A 181 5.72 -26.87 6.58
C VAL A 181 5.68 -28.30 6.06
N VAL A 182 4.56 -28.73 5.47
CA VAL A 182 4.43 -30.08 4.90
C VAL A 182 5.42 -30.28 3.74
N ILE A 183 5.54 -29.30 2.84
CA ILE A 183 6.49 -29.34 1.71
C ILE A 183 7.93 -29.43 2.22
N VAL A 184 8.30 -28.62 3.21
CA VAL A 184 9.64 -28.63 3.80
C VAL A 184 9.96 -29.99 4.42
N LEU A 185 9.05 -30.55 5.22
CA LEU A 185 9.25 -31.86 5.88
C LEU A 185 9.33 -33.01 4.88
N ALA A 186 8.45 -33.03 3.87
CA ALA A 186 8.44 -34.05 2.84
C ALA A 186 9.75 -34.03 2.04
N ASN A 187 10.18 -32.85 1.57
CA ASN A 187 11.39 -32.72 0.77
C ASN A 187 12.67 -32.93 1.57
N ALA A 188 12.72 -32.47 2.84
CA ALA A 188 13.83 -32.78 3.73
C ALA A 188 13.97 -34.30 3.95
N THR A 189 12.85 -35.02 4.10
CA THR A 189 12.86 -36.49 4.24
C THR A 189 13.42 -37.17 2.99
N VAL A 190 13.00 -36.73 1.80
CA VAL A 190 13.52 -37.21 0.51
C VAL A 190 15.04 -37.01 0.43
N ILE A 191 15.52 -35.82 0.77
CA ILE A 191 16.97 -35.49 0.78
C ILE A 191 17.71 -36.41 1.77
N VAL A 192 17.21 -36.59 3.00
CA VAL A 192 17.85 -37.45 4.01
C VAL A 192 17.93 -38.90 3.53
N VAL A 193 16.88 -39.44 2.91
CA VAL A 193 16.87 -40.81 2.37
C VAL A 193 17.92 -40.95 1.25
N PHE A 194 18.01 -39.98 0.35
CA PHE A 194 19.01 -40.00 -0.72
C PHE A 194 20.45 -39.85 -0.19
N CYS A 195 20.67 -38.97 0.79
CA CYS A 195 21.98 -38.80 1.43
C CYS A 195 22.44 -40.06 2.19
N ARG A 196 21.52 -40.87 2.71
CA ARG A 196 21.83 -42.14 3.40
C ARG A 196 21.99 -43.34 2.47
N SER A 197 21.42 -43.28 1.27
CA SER A 197 21.49 -44.38 0.31
C SER A 197 22.92 -44.54 -0.23
N ARG A 198 23.55 -45.70 0.01
CA ARG A 198 24.87 -46.06 -0.55
C ARG A 198 24.84 -46.48 -2.04
N LYS A 199 23.69 -46.36 -2.71
CA LYS A 199 23.56 -46.77 -4.12
C LYS A 199 24.30 -45.79 -5.05
N PRO A 200 24.92 -46.28 -6.15
CA PRO A 200 25.53 -45.42 -7.15
C PRO A 200 24.47 -44.46 -7.74
N TRP A 201 24.88 -43.21 -7.95
CA TRP A 201 23.97 -42.14 -8.34
C TRP A 201 23.55 -42.31 -9.79
N SER A 202 22.27 -42.62 -10.02
CA SER A 202 21.69 -42.58 -11.35
C SER A 202 21.35 -41.15 -11.76
N THR A 203 21.31 -40.86 -13.05
CA THR A 203 20.83 -39.56 -13.58
C THR A 203 19.42 -39.23 -13.08
N GLN A 204 18.56 -40.24 -12.94
CA GLN A 204 17.21 -40.10 -12.40
C GLN A 204 17.21 -39.68 -10.91
N THR A 205 18.19 -40.15 -10.14
CA THR A 205 18.36 -39.78 -8.72
C THR A 205 18.73 -38.31 -8.58
N VAL A 206 19.64 -37.81 -9.42
CA VAL A 206 20.07 -36.41 -9.42
C VAL A 206 18.87 -35.49 -9.67
N TYR A 207 18.04 -35.80 -10.68
CA TYR A 207 16.86 -35.00 -11.00
C TYR A 207 15.86 -34.90 -9.82
N LYS A 208 15.57 -36.02 -9.15
CA LYS A 208 14.68 -36.04 -7.98
C LYS A 208 15.22 -35.23 -6.81
N LEU A 209 16.53 -35.29 -6.59
CA LEU A 209 17.18 -34.50 -5.53
C LEU A 209 17.12 -33.00 -5.84
N SER A 210 17.37 -32.60 -7.09
CA SER A 210 17.27 -31.20 -7.52
C SER A 210 15.86 -30.65 -7.38
N MET A 211 14.83 -31.44 -7.74
CA MET A 211 13.43 -31.06 -7.53
C MET A 211 13.11 -30.89 -6.04
N ALA A 212 13.53 -31.82 -5.19
CA ALA A 212 13.30 -31.71 -3.75
C ALA A 212 14.00 -30.50 -3.12
N ILE A 213 15.21 -30.15 -3.58
CA ILE A 213 15.92 -28.94 -3.13
C ILE A 213 15.16 -27.68 -3.58
N ALA A 214 14.67 -27.64 -4.83
CA ALA A 214 13.89 -26.51 -5.31
C ALA A 214 12.62 -26.30 -4.46
N ASP A 215 11.87 -27.37 -4.20
CA ASP A 215 10.65 -27.31 -3.39
C ASP A 215 10.94 -26.93 -1.92
N LEU A 216 12.06 -27.40 -1.37
CA LEU A 216 12.54 -27.00 -0.04
C LEU A 216 12.83 -25.49 0.01
N LEU A 217 13.52 -24.95 -1.01
CA LEU A 217 13.81 -23.52 -1.10
C LEU A 217 12.52 -22.70 -1.24
N VAL A 218 11.56 -23.15 -2.05
CA VAL A 218 10.25 -22.48 -2.15
C VAL A 218 9.54 -22.48 -0.81
N GLY A 219 9.48 -23.62 -0.13
CA GLY A 219 8.82 -23.71 1.19
C GLY A 219 9.50 -22.91 2.30
N LEU A 220 10.80 -22.63 2.20
CA LEU A 220 11.56 -21.86 3.21
C LEU A 220 11.60 -20.34 2.94
N PHE A 221 11.61 -19.93 1.67
CA PHE A 221 11.88 -18.53 1.30
C PHE A 221 10.66 -17.78 0.75
N VAL A 222 9.67 -18.49 0.22
CA VAL A 222 8.48 -17.85 -0.39
C VAL A 222 7.35 -17.69 0.63
N PHE A 223 7.31 -18.53 1.66
CA PHE A 223 6.30 -18.55 2.71
C PHE A 223 6.92 -18.33 4.09
#